data_AF-A0A318F2P6-F1
#
_entry.id   AF-A0A318F2P6-F1
#
_cell.length_a   1.000
_cell.length_b   1.000
_cell.length_c   1.000
_cell.angle_alpha   90.00
_cell.angle_beta   90.00
_cell.angle_gamma   90.00
#
_symmetry.space_group_name_H-M   'P 1'
#
loop_
_entity.id
_entity.type
_entity.pdbx_description
1 polymer ?
#
loop_
_entity_poly.entity_id
_entity_poly.type
_entity_poly.pdbx_seq_one_letter_code
_entity_poly.pdbx_strand_id
1 'polypeptide(L)'
;MPRRSILSAAERESLLALPDTKDELIRHYTFSESDLSIIRQRRGPANRLGFAVQLCYLRFPGVILGADEPPFPPLLRLVANQLKVGIE
;
A
#
# COMPACT_ATOMS: atom_id res chain seq x y z
N MET A 1 -26.15 22.50 12.57
CA MET A 1 -25.27 23.27 11.67
C MET A 1 -24.70 22.32 10.62
N PRO A 2 -24.78 22.63 9.31
CA PRO A 2 -24.18 21.77 8.29
C PRO A 2 -22.65 21.82 8.43
N ARG A 3 -22.00 20.66 8.43
CA ARG A 3 -20.53 20.60 8.41
C ARG A 3 -20.06 21.04 7.01
N ARG A 4 -19.46 22.22 6.92
CA ARG A 4 -18.75 22.64 5.71
C ARG A 4 -17.49 21.79 5.57
N SER A 5 -17.31 21.13 4.42
CA SER A 5 -16.04 20.47 4.11
C SER A 5 -14.95 21.52 4.01
N ILE A 6 -13.81 21.26 4.64
CA ILE A 6 -12.61 22.13 4.56
C ILE A 6 -11.88 21.90 3.24
N LEU A 7 -11.92 20.66 2.73
CA LEU A 7 -11.27 20.26 1.49
C LEU A 7 -12.28 20.19 0.33
N SER A 8 -11.83 20.64 -0.84
CA SER A 8 -12.43 20.30 -2.12
C SER A 8 -12.23 18.81 -2.45
N ALA A 9 -12.97 18.30 -3.43
CA ALA A 9 -12.79 16.93 -3.92
C ALA A 9 -11.35 16.68 -4.42
N ALA A 10 -10.79 17.63 -5.17
CA ALA A 10 -9.44 17.54 -5.71
C ALA A 10 -8.36 17.52 -4.63
N GLU A 11 -8.49 18.35 -3.58
CA GLU A 11 -7.54 18.33 -2.45
C GLU A 11 -7.61 17.02 -1.67
N ARG A 12 -8.82 16.46 -1.52
CA ARG A 12 -8.99 15.15 -0.89
C ARG A 12 -8.38 14.03 -1.72
N GLU A 13 -8.59 14.04 -3.02
CA GLU A 13 -7.97 13.07 -3.94
C GLU A 13 -6.45 13.16 -3.91
N SER A 14 -5.89 14.37 -3.96
CA SER A 14 -4.44 14.59 -3.88
C SER A 14 -3.86 14.11 -2.55
N LEU A 15 -4.59 14.23 -1.44
CA LEU A 15 -4.13 13.76 -0.12
C LEU A 15 -4.13 12.23 0.00
N LEU A 16 -5.01 11.56 -0.74
CA LEU A 16 -5.14 10.10 -0.76
C LEU A 16 -4.43 9.45 -1.97
N ALA A 17 -3.69 10.24 -2.75
CA ALA A 17 -2.92 9.74 -3.86
C ALA A 17 -1.76 8.88 -3.35
N LEU A 18 -1.53 7.75 -4.02
CA LEU A 18 -0.34 6.94 -3.79
C LEU A 18 0.87 7.64 -4.41
N PRO A 19 2.06 7.48 -3.82
CA PRO A 19 3.28 8.03 -4.40
C PRO A 19 3.60 7.30 -5.71
N ASP A 20 3.87 8.06 -6.76
CA ASP A 20 4.13 7.53 -8.11
C ASP A 20 5.62 7.58 -8.50
N THR A 21 6.44 8.27 -7.70
CA THR A 21 7.89 8.30 -7.88
C THR A 21 8.58 7.14 -7.15
N LYS A 22 9.70 6.67 -7.71
CA LYS A 22 10.47 5.56 -7.11
C LYS A 22 10.98 5.89 -5.70
N ASP A 23 11.46 7.11 -5.50
CA ASP A 23 12.05 7.53 -4.22
C ASP A 23 11.00 7.62 -3.12
N GLU A 24 9.81 8.13 -3.43
CA GLU A 24 8.69 8.15 -2.47
C GLU A 24 8.16 6.74 -2.18
N LEU A 25 8.07 5.88 -3.19
CA LEU A 25 7.71 4.47 -2.99
C LEU A 25 8.69 3.78 -2.02
N ILE A 26 10.00 3.98 -2.20
CA ILE A 26 11.03 3.46 -1.28
C ILE A 26 10.84 4.05 0.12
N ARG A 27 10.65 5.37 0.23
CA ARG A 27 10.47 6.07 1.50
C ARG A 27 9.30 5.55 2.32
N HIS A 28 8.16 5.31 1.68
CA HIS A 28 6.93 4.91 2.36
C HIS A 28 6.81 3.38 2.52
N TYR A 29 7.34 2.59 1.58
CA TYR A 29 7.00 1.18 1.46
C TYR A 29 8.17 0.20 1.60
N THR A 30 9.33 0.67 2.08
CA THR A 30 10.40 -0.25 2.51
C THR A 30 9.95 -0.98 3.79
N PHE A 31 10.11 -2.30 3.79
CA PHE A 31 9.80 -3.13 4.96
C PHE A 31 10.96 -3.16 5.96
N SER A 32 10.62 -2.95 7.23
CA SER A 32 11.48 -3.24 8.36
C SER A 32 11.46 -4.74 8.69
N GLU A 33 12.37 -5.19 9.55
CA GLU A 33 12.36 -6.57 10.06
C GLU A 33 11.06 -6.91 10.79
N SER A 34 10.46 -5.95 11.51
CA SER A 34 9.17 -6.14 12.17
C SER A 34 8.05 -6.39 11.15
N ASP A 35 8.04 -5.65 10.04
CA ASP A 35 7.08 -5.86 8.95
C ASP A 35 7.27 -7.24 8.33
N LEU A 36 8.51 -7.61 8.03
CA LEU A 36 8.82 -8.92 7.46
C LEU A 36 8.42 -10.06 8.40
N SER A 37 8.60 -9.88 9.71
CA SER A 37 8.16 -10.85 10.73
C SER A 37 6.66 -11.10 10.66
N ILE A 38 5.83 -10.05 10.64
CA ILE A 38 4.37 -10.20 10.57
C ILE A 38 3.89 -10.72 9.20
N ILE A 39 4.57 -10.33 8.11
CA ILE A 39 4.25 -10.83 6.76
C ILE A 39 4.53 -12.33 6.69
N ARG A 40 5.67 -12.81 7.21
CA ARG A 40 6.08 -14.22 7.15
C ARG A 40 5.13 -15.17 7.90
N GLN A 41 4.38 -14.66 8.89
CA GLN A 41 3.35 -15.40 9.61
C GLN A 41 2.14 -15.79 8.71
N ARG A 42 1.98 -15.16 7.54
CA ARG A 42 0.91 -15.51 6.59
C ARG A 42 1.26 -16.76 5.79
N ARG A 43 0.25 -17.61 5.55
CA ARG A 43 0.38 -18.88 4.84
C ARG A 43 0.40 -18.68 3.32
N GLY A 44 1.50 -19.07 2.68
CA GLY A 44 1.65 -19.08 1.21
C GLY A 44 2.09 -17.73 0.61
N PRO A 45 2.76 -17.74 -0.56
CA PRO A 45 3.32 -16.54 -1.18
C PRO A 45 2.25 -15.51 -1.56
N ALA A 46 1.12 -15.96 -2.13
CA ALA A 46 0.00 -15.08 -2.50
C ALA A 46 -0.57 -14.31 -1.30
N ASN A 47 -0.80 -14.99 -0.18
CA ASN A 47 -1.33 -14.34 1.03
C ASN A 47 -0.32 -13.38 1.66
N ARG A 48 0.97 -13.73 1.65
CA ARG A 48 2.04 -12.83 2.10
C ARG A 48 2.09 -11.55 1.26
N LEU A 49 2.02 -11.69 -0.06
CA LEU A 49 1.98 -10.57 -0.99
C LEU A 49 0.75 -9.69 -0.75
N GLY A 50 -0.45 -10.28 -0.71
CA GLY A 50 -1.69 -9.53 -0.47
C GLY A 50 -1.70 -8.81 0.87
N PHE A 51 -1.26 -9.48 1.95
CA PHE A 51 -1.13 -8.86 3.27
C PHE A 51 -0.11 -7.71 3.27
N ALA A 52 1.03 -7.88 2.62
CA ALA A 52 2.07 -6.86 2.55
C ALA A 52 1.62 -5.62 1.75
N VAL A 53 0.88 -5.82 0.66
CA VAL A 53 0.27 -4.73 -0.10
C VAL A 53 -0.73 -3.97 0.77
N GLN A 54 -1.63 -4.67 1.46
CA GLN A 54 -2.61 -4.04 2.36
C GLN A 54 -1.91 -3.25 3.49
N LEU A 55 -0.82 -3.79 4.06
CA LEU A 55 0.00 -3.09 5.05
C LEU A 55 0.57 -1.76 4.50
N CYS A 56 1.01 -1.73 3.24
CA CYS A 56 1.48 -0.52 2.59
C CYS A 56 0.39 0.54 2.45
N TYR A 57 -0.80 0.16 1.97
CA TYR A 57 -1.95 1.06 1.83
C TYR A 57 -2.38 1.69 3.17
N LEU A 58 -2.40 0.87 4.24
CA LEU A 58 -2.70 1.32 5.60
C LEU A 58 -1.62 2.24 6.20
N ARG A 59 -0.35 2.06 5.81
CA ARG A 59 0.75 2.89 6.30
C ARG A 59 0.74 4.27 5.65
N PHE A 60 0.57 4.31 4.33
CA PHE A 60 0.50 5.54 3.56
C PHE A 60 -0.26 5.27 2.25
N PRO A 61 -1.28 6.06 1.89
CA PRO A 61 -1.77 7.27 2.58
C PRO A 61 -2.71 6.99 3.77
N GLY A 62 -2.88 5.74 4.19
CA GLY A 62 -3.79 5.38 5.28
C GLY A 62 -5.19 5.05 4.81
N VAL A 63 -5.29 4.37 3.66
CA VAL A 63 -6.55 3.93 3.06
C VAL A 63 -6.62 2.41 3.00
N ILE A 64 -7.84 1.89 2.82
CA ILE A 64 -8.08 0.46 2.66
C ILE A 64 -8.23 0.19 1.17
N LEU A 65 -7.47 -0.77 0.65
CA LEU A 65 -7.66 -1.28 -0.71
C LEU A 65 -8.86 -2.23 -0.71
N GLY A 66 -9.88 -1.92 -1.53
CA GLY A 66 -11.11 -2.72 -1.61
C GLY A 66 -10.87 -4.15 -2.09
N ALA A 67 -11.78 -5.08 -1.76
CA ALA A 67 -11.64 -6.49 -2.12
C ALA A 67 -11.59 -6.74 -3.64
N ASP A 68 -12.34 -5.94 -4.40
CA ASP A 68 -12.44 -6.02 -5.85
C ASP A 68 -11.59 -4.96 -6.56
N GLU A 69 -10.76 -4.22 -5.81
CA GLU A 69 -9.92 -3.16 -6.35
C GLU A 69 -8.51 -3.68 -6.65
N PRO A 70 -8.00 -3.52 -7.88
CA PRO A 70 -6.64 -3.93 -8.19
C PRO A 70 -5.64 -3.03 -7.46
N PRO A 71 -4.56 -3.58 -6.89
CA PRO A 71 -3.53 -2.78 -6.25
C PRO A 71 -2.77 -1.93 -7.27
N PHE A 72 -2.23 -0.80 -6.80
CA PHE A 72 -1.42 0.09 -7.61
C PHE A 72 -0.19 -0.65 -8.15
N PRO A 73 -0.02 -0.76 -9.49
CA PRO A 73 1.00 -1.65 -10.06
C PRO A 73 2.45 -1.36 -9.66
N PRO A 74 2.91 -0.09 -9.53
CA PRO A 74 4.26 0.21 -9.03
C PRO A 74 4.49 -0.29 -7.60
N LEU A 75 3.50 -0.13 -6.72
CA LEU A 75 3.55 -0.64 -5.36
C LEU A 75 3.60 -2.18 -5.35
N LEU A 76 2.72 -2.83 -6.12
CA LEU A 76 2.69 -4.31 -6.22
C LEU A 76 4.07 -4.87 -6.62
N ARG A 77 4.70 -4.29 -7.65
CA ARG A 77 6.05 -4.68 -8.10
C ARG A 77 7.11 -4.48 -7.03
N LEU A 78 7.09 -3.33 -6.35
CA LEU A 78 8.05 -3.05 -5.28
C LEU A 78 7.90 -4.03 -4.11
N VAL A 79 6.68 -4.34 -3.70
CA VAL A 79 6.40 -5.29 -2.62
C VAL A 79 6.83 -6.70 -3.02
N ALA A 80 6.47 -7.16 -4.22
CA ALA A 80 6.85 -8.48 -4.71
C ALA A 80 8.38 -8.66 -4.76
N ASN A 81 9.10 -7.63 -5.21
CA ASN A 81 10.56 -7.62 -5.23
C ASN A 81 11.17 -7.72 -3.83
N GLN A 82 10.65 -6.97 -2.85
CA GLN A 82 11.11 -7.06 -1.46
C GLN A 82 10.87 -8.44 -0.85
N LEU A 83 9.76 -9.10 -1.21
CA LEU A 83 9.41 -10.43 -0.72
C LEU A 83 10.03 -11.59 -1.52
N LYS A 84 10.66 -11.29 -2.67
CA LYS A 84 11.19 -12.29 -3.62
C LYS A 84 10.13 -13.28 -4.09
N VAL A 85 8.93 -12.78 -4.39
CA VAL A 85 7.81 -13.56 -4.93
C VAL A 85 7.47 -13.10 -6.35
N GLY A 86 6.97 -14.02 -7.17
CA GLY A 86 6.46 -13.69 -8.50
C GLY A 86 5.12 -12.95 -8.44
N ILE A 87 4.85 -12.14 -9.46
CA ILE A 87 3.53 -11.59 -9.77
C ILE A 87 3.05 -12.40 -10.98
N GLU A 88 2.18 -13.37 -10.76
CA GLU A 88 1.50 -14.13 -11.82
C GLU A 88 0.28 -13.35 -12.34
#